data_AF-A0AA94JUF7-F1
#
_entry.id   AF-A0AA94JUF7-F1
#
_cell.length_a   1.000
_cell.length_b   1.000
_cell.length_c   1.000
_cell.angle_alpha   90.00
_cell.angle_beta   90.00
_cell.angle_gamma   90.00
#
_symmetry.space_group_name_H-M   'P 1'
#
loop_
_entity.id
_entity.type
_entity.pdbx_description
1 polymer ?
#
loop_
_entity_poly.entity_id
_entity_poly.type
_entity_poly.pdbx_seq_one_letter_code
_entity_poly.pdbx_strand_id
1 'polypeptide(L)'
;ITYGNKDEMLKVHEYLSKIDTSIIDVYKEKTGLSTDEIKEMLNNETWFTASEAFEKGFADSYETQTTEEKEITSYLNSNYSISQKIDVENEIKEIKNQISELQNQNNKNQEVKDKSVNDNRLKSLLF
;
A
#
# COMPACT_ATOMS: atom_id res chain seq x y z
N ILE A 1 8.64 17.34 44.25
CA ILE A 1 7.80 18.55 44.18
C ILE A 1 6.49 18.12 43.54
N THR A 2 5.37 18.18 44.26
CA THR A 2 4.04 17.92 43.70
C THR A 2 3.54 19.25 43.13
N TYR A 3 3.19 19.28 41.85
CA TYR A 3 2.68 20.48 41.20
C TYR A 3 1.14 20.48 41.29
N GLY A 4 0.57 21.59 41.74
CA GLY A 4 -0.89 21.81 41.86
C GLY A 4 -1.42 21.68 43.29
N ASN A 5 -2.22 22.66 43.73
CA ASN A 5 -2.98 22.57 44.98
C ASN A 5 -4.41 21.99 44.73
N LYS A 6 -5.10 21.59 45.80
CA LYS A 6 -6.45 21.01 45.73
C LYS A 6 -7.44 21.90 44.96
N ASP A 7 -7.39 23.21 45.20
CA ASP A 7 -8.33 24.16 44.62
C ASP A 7 -8.11 24.33 43.11
N GLU A 8 -6.85 24.29 42.66
CA GLU A 8 -6.49 24.29 41.25
C GLU A 8 -6.99 23.02 40.55
N MET A 9 -6.82 21.85 41.16
CA MET A 9 -7.33 20.59 40.60
C MET A 9 -8.86 20.59 40.49
N LEU A 10 -9.58 21.14 41.47
CA LEU A 10 -11.04 21.27 41.42
C LEU A 10 -11.49 22.25 40.32
N LYS A 11 -10.78 23.38 40.14
CA LYS A 11 -11.07 24.30 39.04
C LYS A 11 -10.86 23.65 37.67
N VAL A 12 -9.80 22.88 37.51
CA VAL A 12 -9.55 22.12 36.27
C VAL A 12 -10.64 21.08 36.05
N HIS A 13 -11.05 20.35 37.09
CA HIS A 13 -12.14 19.37 37.00
C HIS A 13 -13.47 20.03 36.58
N GLU A 14 -13.83 21.17 37.17
CA GLU A 14 -15.06 21.89 36.80
C GLU A 14 -15.00 22.37 35.34
N TYR A 15 -13.84 22.85 34.90
CA TYR A 15 -13.64 23.27 33.52
C TYR A 15 -13.78 22.10 32.53
N LEU A 16 -13.17 20.95 32.82
CA LEU A 16 -13.30 19.75 31.99
C LEU A 16 -14.75 19.24 31.96
N SER A 17 -15.44 19.23 33.10
CA SER A 17 -16.85 18.80 33.18
C SER A 17 -17.78 19.66 32.31
N LYS A 18 -17.48 20.97 32.18
CA LYS A 18 -18.22 21.87 31.28
C LYS A 18 -17.96 21.54 29.81
N ILE A 19 -16.72 21.21 29.46
CA ILE A 19 -16.36 20.77 28.10
C ILE A 19 -17.10 19.48 27.76
N ASP A 20 -17.08 18.50 28.66
CA ASP A 20 -17.76 17.21 28.45
C ASP A 20 -19.26 17.42 28.21
N THR A 21 -19.90 18.25 29.05
CA THR A 21 -21.32 18.57 28.91
C THR A 21 -21.61 19.23 27.56
N SER A 22 -20.78 20.19 27.15
CA SER A 22 -20.94 20.87 25.86
C SER A 22 -20.81 19.93 24.67
N ILE A 23 -19.91 18.94 24.73
CA ILE A 23 -19.72 17.97 23.65
C ILE A 23 -20.92 17.01 23.59
N ILE A 24 -21.39 16.54 24.75
CA ILE A 24 -22.54 15.64 24.83
C ILE A 24 -23.81 16.31 24.29
N ASP A 25 -24.04 17.58 24.60
CA ASP A 25 -25.20 18.31 24.12
C ASP A 25 -25.21 18.43 22.59
N VAL A 26 -24.04 18.69 21.98
CA VAL A 26 -23.91 18.72 20.51
C VAL A 26 -24.19 17.34 19.91
N TYR A 27 -23.61 16.27 20.46
CA TYR A 27 -23.89 14.92 19.96
C TYR A 27 -25.35 14.54 20.10
N LYS A 28 -26.00 14.91 21.20
CA LYS A 28 -27.43 14.68 21.42
C LYS A 28 -28.27 15.40 20.37
N GLU A 29 -27.96 16.66 20.08
CA GLU A 29 -28.66 17.44 19.06
C GLU A 29 -28.51 16.80 17.67
N LYS A 30 -27.32 16.30 17.33
CA LYS A 30 -27.04 15.71 16.02
C LYS A 30 -27.61 14.31 15.84
N THR A 31 -27.45 13.46 16.85
CA THR A 31 -27.76 12.01 16.77
C THR A 31 -29.18 11.68 17.22
N GLY A 32 -29.78 12.54 18.06
CA GLY A 32 -31.06 12.26 18.73
C GLY A 32 -30.96 11.23 19.87
N LEU A 33 -29.77 10.72 20.18
CA LEU A 33 -29.54 9.75 21.26
C LEU A 33 -29.67 10.41 22.63
N SER A 34 -29.91 9.60 23.66
CA SER A 34 -29.97 10.12 25.02
C SER A 34 -28.59 10.53 25.54
N THR A 35 -28.57 11.47 26.49
CA THR A 35 -27.34 11.92 27.16
C THR A 35 -26.58 10.75 27.81
N ASP A 36 -27.30 9.78 28.37
CA ASP A 36 -26.68 8.65 29.07
C ASP A 36 -26.03 7.67 28.08
N GLU A 37 -26.67 7.40 26.94
CA GLU A 37 -26.09 6.58 25.87
C GLU A 37 -24.81 7.20 25.30
N ILE A 38 -24.82 8.51 25.04
CA ILE A 38 -23.63 9.23 24.54
C ILE A 38 -22.52 9.18 25.59
N LYS A 39 -22.83 9.41 26.87
CA LYS A 39 -21.84 9.30 27.96
C LYS A 39 -21.24 7.91 28.06
N GLU A 40 -22.05 6.88 27.98
CA GLU A 40 -21.58 5.50 28.01
C GLU A 40 -20.63 5.23 26.84
N MET A 41 -20.99 5.66 25.63
CA MET A 41 -20.15 5.51 24.44
C MET A 41 -18.83 6.27 24.53
N LEU A 42 -18.83 7.48 25.11
CA LEU A 42 -17.64 8.28 25.35
C LEU A 42 -16.73 7.62 26.40
N ASN A 43 -17.31 7.17 27.52
CA ASN A 43 -16.56 6.50 28.59
C ASN A 43 -15.92 5.18 28.14
N ASN A 44 -16.61 4.46 27.24
CA ASN A 44 -16.11 3.22 26.67
C ASN A 44 -15.15 3.44 25.48
N GLU A 45 -14.87 4.69 25.10
CA GLU A 45 -14.05 5.06 23.93
C GLU A 45 -14.47 4.27 22.68
N THR A 46 -15.73 4.41 22.29
CA THR A 46 -16.30 3.62 21.20
C THR A 46 -15.86 4.13 19.82
N TRP A 47 -15.38 3.22 18.96
CA TRP A 47 -15.03 3.49 17.57
C TRP A 47 -16.06 2.86 16.63
N PHE A 48 -16.48 3.61 15.60
CA PHE A 48 -17.47 3.15 14.63
C PHE A 48 -16.89 2.98 13.23
N THR A 49 -17.43 2.01 12.51
CA THR A 49 -17.37 1.98 11.05
C THR A 49 -18.28 3.06 10.45
N ALA A 50 -18.10 3.38 9.16
CA ALA A 50 -18.89 4.39 8.48
C ALA A 50 -20.41 4.09 8.50
N SER A 51 -20.80 2.81 8.36
CA SER A 51 -22.21 2.40 8.44
C SER A 51 -22.78 2.60 9.83
N GLU A 52 -22.06 2.18 10.88
CA GLU A 52 -22.52 2.31 12.27
C GLU A 52 -22.66 3.78 12.69
N ALA A 53 -21.73 4.63 12.26
CA ALA A 53 -21.81 6.07 12.52
C ALA A 53 -23.03 6.70 11.85
N PHE A 54 -23.36 6.28 10.63
CA PHE A 54 -24.57 6.72 9.93
C PHE A 54 -25.84 6.23 10.62
N GLU A 55 -25.92 4.95 10.96
CA GLU A 55 -27.08 4.36 11.64
C GLU A 55 -27.37 5.02 13.01
N LYS A 56 -26.31 5.39 13.73
CA LYS A 56 -26.40 6.07 15.02
C LYS A 56 -26.59 7.59 14.91
N GLY A 57 -26.69 8.13 13.69
CA GLY A 57 -26.91 9.57 13.46
C GLY A 57 -25.69 10.45 13.73
N PHE A 58 -24.49 9.87 13.80
CA PHE A 58 -23.24 10.65 13.86
C PHE A 58 -22.81 11.15 12.47
N ALA A 59 -23.36 10.57 11.39
CA ALA A 59 -23.11 10.97 10.01
C ALA A 59 -24.41 11.04 9.20
N ASP A 60 -24.51 12.02 8.29
CA ASP A 60 -25.68 12.22 7.43
C ASP A 60 -25.69 11.31 6.18
N SER A 61 -24.53 10.78 5.78
CA SER A 61 -24.37 9.82 4.68
C SER A 61 -22.99 9.17 4.75
N TYR A 62 -22.85 7.98 4.16
CA TYR A 62 -21.56 7.36 3.92
C TYR A 62 -21.51 6.75 2.52
N GLU A 63 -20.34 6.80 1.90
CA GLU A 63 -20.12 6.19 0.59
C GLU A 63 -19.65 4.76 0.76
N THR A 64 -20.28 3.86 0.02
CA THR A 64 -19.74 2.52 -0.21
C THR A 64 -19.17 2.48 -1.61
N GLN A 65 -17.96 1.94 -1.77
CA GLN A 65 -17.52 1.55 -3.10
C GLN A 65 -18.59 0.69 -3.76
N THR A 66 -19.08 1.14 -4.91
CA THR A 66 -20.05 0.37 -5.68
C THR A 66 -19.40 -0.94 -6.12
N THR A 67 -20.21 -1.97 -6.35
CA THR A 67 -19.70 -3.25 -6.89
C THR A 67 -18.92 -3.02 -8.18
N GLU A 68 -19.39 -2.09 -9.01
CA GLU A 68 -18.74 -1.68 -10.25
C GLU A 68 -17.38 -1.02 -9.99
N GLU A 69 -17.26 -0.11 -9.03
CA GLU A 69 -15.97 0.50 -8.66
C GLU A 69 -14.98 -0.50 -8.08
N LYS A 70 -15.46 -1.46 -7.27
CA LYS A 70 -14.62 -2.56 -6.75
C LYS A 70 -14.12 -3.46 -7.85
N GLU A 71 -15.00 -3.82 -8.77
CA GLU A 71 -14.66 -4.62 -9.95
C GLU A 71 -13.66 -3.88 -10.82
N ILE A 72 -13.93 -2.62 -11.21
CA ILE A 72 -13.02 -1.78 -12.01
C ILE A 72 -11.65 -1.68 -11.32
N THR A 73 -11.61 -1.41 -10.02
CA THR A 73 -10.35 -1.33 -9.26
C THR A 73 -9.61 -2.67 -9.28
N SER A 74 -10.32 -3.79 -9.12
CA SER A 74 -9.75 -5.15 -9.19
C SER A 74 -9.20 -5.47 -10.58
N TYR A 75 -9.94 -5.13 -11.65
CA TYR A 75 -9.52 -5.31 -13.04
C TYR A 75 -8.29 -4.46 -13.38
N LEU A 76 -8.27 -3.18 -12.96
CA LEU A 76 -7.14 -2.28 -13.18
C LEU A 76 -5.87 -2.77 -12.47
N ASN A 77 -5.99 -3.22 -11.22
CA ASN A 77 -4.85 -3.75 -10.46
C ASN A 77 -4.30 -5.04 -11.08
N SER A 78 -5.19 -5.91 -11.56
CA SER A 78 -4.81 -7.14 -12.25
C SER A 78 -4.08 -6.84 -13.57
N ASN A 79 -4.62 -5.92 -14.37
CA ASN A 79 -4.02 -5.53 -15.65
C ASN A 79 -2.66 -4.86 -15.47
N TYR A 80 -2.52 -3.98 -14.47
CA TYR A 80 -1.23 -3.35 -14.14
C TYR A 80 -0.16 -4.39 -13.78
N SER A 81 -0.55 -5.46 -13.07
CA SER A 81 0.33 -6.57 -12.71
C SER A 81 0.70 -7.44 -13.91
N ILE A 82 -0.22 -7.60 -14.87
CA ILE A 82 0.00 -8.36 -16.11
C ILE A 82 0.94 -7.58 -17.04
N SER A 83 0.75 -6.26 -17.20
CA SER A 83 1.64 -5.42 -18.02
C SER A 83 3.09 -5.48 -17.53
N GLN A 84 3.32 -5.35 -16.22
CA GLN A 84 4.66 -5.47 -15.65
C GLN A 84 5.31 -6.84 -15.92
N LYS A 85 4.53 -7.93 -15.87
CA LYS A 85 5.04 -9.27 -16.21
C LYS A 85 5.40 -9.40 -17.68
N ILE A 86 4.58 -8.84 -18.57
CA ILE A 86 4.82 -8.86 -20.02
C ILE A 86 6.08 -8.05 -20.37
N ASP A 87 6.29 -6.90 -19.74
CA ASP A 87 7.47 -6.07 -19.97
C ASP A 87 8.76 -6.82 -19.59
N VAL A 88 8.77 -7.48 -18.42
CA VAL A 88 9.89 -8.33 -17.99
C VAL A 88 10.08 -9.54 -18.93
N GLU A 89 9.02 -10.17 -19.40
CA GLU A 89 9.12 -11.29 -20.35
C GLU A 89 9.71 -10.88 -21.70
N ASN A 90 9.34 -9.68 -22.19
CA ASN A 90 9.89 -9.11 -23.42
C ASN A 90 11.37 -8.78 -23.25
N GLU A 91 11.76 -8.15 -22.14
CA GLU A 91 13.16 -7.88 -21.80
C GLU A 91 13.99 -9.18 -21.71
N ILE A 92 13.47 -10.22 -21.05
CA ILE A 92 14.12 -11.54 -20.96
C ILE A 92 14.28 -12.16 -22.35
N LYS A 93 13.28 -12.02 -23.22
CA LYS A 93 13.33 -12.55 -24.60
C LYS A 93 14.39 -11.85 -25.42
N GLU A 94 14.51 -10.54 -25.29
CA GLU A 94 15.52 -9.74 -25.98
C GLU A 94 16.94 -10.09 -25.48
N ILE A 95 17.12 -10.21 -24.16
CA ILE A 95 18.37 -10.66 -23.55
C ILE A 95 18.75 -12.07 -24.06
N LYS A 96 17.80 -13.01 -24.14
CA LYS A 96 18.04 -14.36 -24.67
C LYS A 96 18.48 -14.35 -26.14
N ASN A 97 17.90 -13.47 -26.95
CA ASN A 97 18.29 -13.33 -28.35
C ASN A 97 19.73 -12.80 -28.46
N GLN A 98 20.06 -11.75 -27.72
CA GLN A 98 21.42 -11.18 -27.68
C GLN A 98 22.46 -12.22 -27.20
N ILE A 99 22.14 -13.02 -26.18
CA ILE A 99 23.01 -14.10 -25.69
C ILE A 99 23.25 -15.14 -26.80
N SER A 100 22.22 -15.51 -27.55
CA SER A 100 22.32 -16.49 -28.65
C SER A 100 23.22 -15.98 -29.77
N GLU A 101 23.12 -14.70 -30.11
CA GLU A 101 23.99 -14.04 -31.09
C GLU A 101 25.46 -14.01 -30.63
N LEU A 102 25.71 -13.66 -29.37
CA LEU A 102 27.06 -13.67 -28.78
C LEU A 102 27.67 -15.08 -28.74
N GLN A 103 26.88 -16.11 -28.44
CA GLN A 103 27.35 -17.50 -28.46
C GLN A 103 27.72 -17.95 -29.88
N ASN A 104 26.95 -17.59 -30.89
CA ASN A 104 27.23 -17.91 -32.29
C ASN A 104 28.49 -17.21 -32.82
N GLN A 105 28.74 -15.97 -32.41
CA GLN A 105 29.99 -15.27 -32.75
C GLN A 105 31.21 -15.90 -32.07
N ASN A 106 31.08 -16.33 -30.81
CA ASN A 106 32.17 -17.02 -30.11
C ASN A 106 32.52 -18.37 -30.75
N ASN A 107 31.54 -19.15 -31.22
CA ASN A 107 31.80 -20.42 -31.91
C ASN A 107 32.53 -20.23 -33.25
N LYS A 108 32.15 -19.22 -34.05
CA LYS A 108 32.88 -18.87 -35.28
C LYS A 108 34.31 -18.41 -34.98
N ASN A 109 34.51 -17.65 -33.90
CA ASN A 109 35.83 -17.19 -33.48
C ASN A 109 36.72 -18.32 -32.94
N GLN A 110 36.13 -19.39 -32.37
CA GLN A 110 36.86 -20.59 -31.96
C GLN A 110 37.28 -21.44 -33.18
N GLU A 111 36.40 -21.66 -34.16
CA GLU A 111 36.75 -22.41 -35.39
C GLU A 111 37.85 -21.72 -36.22
N VAL A 112 37.88 -20.39 -36.26
CA VAL A 112 38.92 -19.61 -36.95
C VAL A 112 40.25 -19.70 -36.20
N LYS A 113 40.24 -19.70 -34.86
CA LYS A 113 41.44 -19.90 -34.05
C LYS A 113 41.99 -21.32 -34.18
N ASP A 114 41.15 -22.34 -34.17
CA ASP A 114 41.59 -23.74 -34.32
C ASP A 114 42.19 -24.03 -35.71
N LYS A 115 41.61 -23.46 -36.77
CA LYS A 115 42.18 -23.55 -38.13
C LYS A 115 43.51 -22.79 -38.27
N SER A 116 43.60 -21.59 -37.71
CA SER A 116 44.84 -20.78 -37.72
C SER A 116 45.98 -21.44 -36.93
N VAL A 117 45.67 -22.03 -35.77
CA VAL A 117 46.66 -22.74 -34.94
C VAL A 117 47.14 -24.00 -35.65
N ASN A 118 46.25 -24.76 -36.30
CA ASN A 118 46.62 -25.98 -37.01
C ASN A 118 47.48 -25.69 -38.27
N ASP A 119 47.16 -24.61 -39.00
CA ASP A 119 47.90 -24.20 -40.20
C ASP A 119 49.34 -23.73 -39.85
N ASN A 120 49.52 -23.06 -38.71
CA ASN A 120 50.84 -22.68 -38.22
C ASN A 120 51.69 -23.88 -37.75
N ARG A 121 51.07 -24.90 -37.15
CA ARG A 121 51.76 -26.15 -36.77
C ARG A 121 52.20 -26.96 -37.98
N LEU A 122 51.41 -26.95 -39.07
CA LEU A 122 51.76 -27.63 -40.31
C LEU A 122 52.94 -26.96 -41.03
N LYS A 123 52.98 -25.62 -41.05
CA LYS A 123 54.11 -24.85 -41.61
C LYS A 123 55.43 -25.06 -40.85
N SER A 124 55.37 -25.27 -39.53
CA SER A 124 56.58 -25.53 -38.73
C SER A 124 57.20 -26.93 -38.91
N LEU A 125 56.51 -27.86 -39.59
CA LEU A 125 57.00 -29.23 -39.83
C LEU A 125 57.66 -29.42 -41.21
N LEU A 126 57.54 -28.42 -42.10
CA LEU A 126 58.01 -28.49 -43.49
C LEU A 126 59.36 -27.81 -43.75
N PHE A 127 60.02 -27.29 -42.71
CA PHE A 127 61.36 -26.71 -42.77
C PHE A 127 62.27 -27.30 -41.69
#